data_AF-A0A3N2RAR3-F1
#
_entry.id   AF-A0A3N2RAR3-F1
#
_cell.length_a   1.000
_cell.length_b   1.000
_cell.length_c   1.000
_cell.angle_alpha   90.00
_cell.angle_beta   90.00
_cell.angle_gamma   90.00
#
_symmetry.space_group_name_H-M   'P 1'
#
loop_
_entity.id
_entity.type
_entity.pdbx_description
1 polymer ?
#
loop_
_entity_poly.entity_id
_entity_poly.type
_entity_poly.pdbx_seq_one_letter_code
_entity_poly.pdbx_strand_id
1 'polypeptide(L)'
;MNARLRTSIPAFSVVALLASASTLAADSYTLTASHFDFTAQDAVARVSQELVEACERRGDAAGQVTVNQIARDPYVYFAEATIVCHRN
;
A
#
# COMPACT_ATOMS: atom_id res chain seq x y z
N MET A 1 0.93 30.42 37.26
CA MET A 1 0.16 30.91 36.11
C MET A 1 0.17 29.80 35.06
N ASN A 2 -1.02 29.32 34.70
CA ASN A 2 -1.24 28.08 33.97
C ASN A 2 -1.02 28.23 32.46
N ALA A 3 -0.65 27.10 31.85
CA ALA A 3 -0.21 26.87 30.48
C ALA A 3 -1.18 27.32 29.38
N ARG A 4 -0.65 27.53 28.16
CA ARG A 4 -0.83 26.64 26.99
C ARG A 4 -0.35 27.34 25.70
N LEU A 5 0.86 27.02 25.25
CA LEU A 5 1.18 27.17 23.83
C LEU A 5 0.63 25.93 23.11
N ARG A 6 -0.45 26.13 22.34
CA ARG A 6 -0.95 25.14 21.38
C ARG A 6 -0.05 25.22 20.16
N THR A 7 0.81 24.23 19.98
CA THR A 7 1.41 23.95 18.67
C THR A 7 0.99 22.54 18.29
N SER A 8 -0.08 22.47 17.52
CA SER A 8 -0.58 21.26 16.89
C SER A 8 0.39 20.87 15.78
N ILE A 9 1.33 19.97 16.09
CA ILE A 9 2.08 19.23 15.09
C ILE A 9 1.30 17.92 14.90
N PRO A 10 0.53 17.75 13.80
CA PRO A 10 -0.06 16.46 13.52
C PRO A 10 1.09 15.49 13.19
N ALA A 11 1.34 14.61 14.16
CA ALA A 11 1.57 13.18 14.02
C ALA A 11 2.19 12.72 12.69
N PHE A 12 3.50 12.48 12.73
CA PHE A 12 4.13 11.24 12.29
C PHE A 12 3.42 10.49 11.14
N SER A 13 3.66 10.91 9.89
CA SER A 13 3.53 10.01 8.74
C SER A 13 4.68 9.00 8.76
N VAL A 14 4.55 7.96 9.58
CA VAL A 14 5.40 6.78 9.47
C VAL A 14 4.76 5.90 8.40
N VAL A 15 5.18 6.06 7.15
CA VAL A 15 5.00 5.07 6.09
C VAL A 15 5.87 3.87 6.49
N ALA A 16 5.31 2.93 7.25
CA ALA A 16 6.00 1.71 7.62
C ALA A 16 5.87 0.67 6.50
N LEU A 17 6.81 0.70 5.53
CA LEU A 17 7.02 -0.44 4.64
C LEU A 17 7.65 -1.58 5.47
N LEU A 18 6.85 -2.51 5.98
CA LEU A 18 7.38 -3.76 6.54
C LEU A 18 7.75 -4.71 5.37
N ALA A 19 8.99 -4.58 4.88
CA ALA A 19 9.57 -5.57 3.98
C ALA A 19 9.96 -6.83 4.78
N SER A 20 9.04 -7.79 4.88
CA SER A 20 9.36 -9.11 5.43
C SER A 20 9.94 -9.99 4.31
N ALA A 21 11.26 -10.10 4.26
CA ALA A 21 11.96 -10.95 3.29
C ALA A 21 12.14 -12.37 3.86
N SER A 22 11.32 -13.31 3.39
CA SER A 22 11.52 -14.75 3.61
C SER A 22 12.16 -15.36 2.35
N THR A 23 13.19 -16.18 2.53
CA THR A 23 14.16 -16.57 1.50
C THR A 23 13.67 -17.70 0.56
N LEU A 24 13.59 -17.36 -0.74
CA LEU A 24 13.76 -18.13 -1.98
C LEU A 24 13.45 -19.65 -2.01
N ALA A 25 12.37 -19.97 -2.72
CA ALA A 25 12.36 -21.01 -3.75
C ALA A 25 11.66 -20.46 -5.01
N ALA A 26 12.47 -20.13 -6.03
CA ALA A 26 12.12 -19.77 -7.41
C ALA A 26 11.26 -18.49 -7.62
N ASP A 27 11.94 -17.36 -7.48
CA ASP A 27 11.65 -16.04 -8.06
C ASP A 27 10.22 -15.53 -7.94
N SER A 28 9.66 -15.49 -6.73
CA SER A 28 8.45 -14.70 -6.47
C SER A 28 8.50 -14.05 -5.09
N TYR A 29 8.02 -12.83 -4.97
CA TYR A 29 7.84 -12.12 -3.70
C TYR A 29 6.49 -11.38 -3.70
N THR A 30 5.95 -11.13 -2.51
CA THR A 30 4.68 -10.42 -2.39
C THR A 30 4.91 -8.97 -1.96
N LEU A 31 4.18 -8.05 -2.58
CA LEU A 31 4.09 -6.65 -2.15
C LEU A 31 2.67 -6.39 -1.69
N THR A 32 2.52 -5.71 -0.56
CA THR A 32 1.22 -5.24 -0.06
C THR A 32 1.26 -3.73 0.02
N ALA A 33 0.21 -3.08 -0.49
CA ALA A 33 0.05 -1.64 -0.46
C ALA A 33 -1.40 -1.30 -0.14
N SER A 34 -1.61 -0.07 0.30
CA SER A 34 -2.93 0.50 0.50
C SER A 34 -3.00 1.89 -0.11
N HIS A 35 -4.16 2.20 -0.70
CA HIS A 35 -4.44 3.49 -1.29
C HIS A 35 -5.82 3.97 -0.86
N PHE A 36 -6.02 5.29 -0.86
CA PHE A 36 -7.32 5.88 -0.56
C PHE A 36 -7.81 6.77 -1.70
N ASP A 37 -9.11 6.75 -1.97
CA ASP A 37 -9.73 7.61 -2.97
C ASP A 37 -11.21 7.91 -2.60
N PHE A 38 -11.87 8.80 -3.33
CA PHE A 38 -13.27 9.17 -3.10
C PHE A 38 -14.26 8.06 -3.45
N THR A 39 -13.84 7.11 -4.29
CA THR A 39 -14.63 5.93 -4.62
C THR A 39 -13.83 4.65 -4.34
N ALA A 40 -14.54 3.57 -3.97
CA ALA A 40 -13.92 2.26 -3.79
C ALA A 40 -13.21 1.78 -5.07
N GLN A 41 -13.81 2.06 -6.23
CA GLN A 41 -13.27 1.66 -7.52
C GLN A 41 -11.96 2.37 -7.82
N ASP A 42 -11.88 3.68 -7.56
CA ASP A 42 -10.66 4.45 -7.78
C ASP A 42 -9.55 4.03 -6.80
N ALA A 43 -9.90 3.80 -5.52
CA ALA A 43 -8.95 3.31 -4.52
C ALA A 43 -8.34 1.96 -4.92
N VAL A 44 -9.18 1.02 -5.41
CA VAL A 44 -8.73 -0.29 -5.91
C VAL A 44 -7.89 -0.14 -7.18
N ALA A 45 -8.30 0.72 -8.12
CA ALA A 45 -7.56 0.93 -9.36
C ALA A 45 -6.16 1.51 -9.09
N ARG A 46 -6.08 2.51 -8.19
CA ARG A 46 -4.83 3.16 -7.77
C ARG A 46 -3.88 2.18 -7.09
N VAL A 47 -4.34 1.46 -6.06
CA VAL A 47 -3.48 0.52 -5.32
C VAL A 47 -3.00 -0.61 -6.23
N SER A 48 -3.84 -1.09 -7.15
CA SER A 48 -3.47 -2.13 -8.10
C SER A 48 -2.40 -1.64 -9.08
N GLN A 49 -2.56 -0.42 -9.62
CA GLN A 49 -1.59 0.20 -10.50
C GLN A 49 -0.24 0.41 -9.81
N GLU A 50 -0.23 0.96 -8.58
CA GLU A 50 1.00 1.20 -7.81
C GLU A 50 1.77 -0.09 -7.54
N LEU A 51 1.07 -1.18 -7.26
CA LEU A 51 1.66 -2.50 -7.03
C LEU A 51 2.29 -3.08 -8.30
N VAL A 52 1.61 -2.98 -9.45
CA VAL A 52 2.16 -3.40 -10.75
C VAL A 52 3.40 -2.59 -11.10
N GLU A 53 3.32 -1.27 -11.03
CA GLU A 53 4.46 -0.37 -11.28
C GLU A 53 5.62 -0.62 -10.32
N ALA A 54 5.36 -1.06 -9.09
CA ALA A 54 6.41 -1.42 -8.14
C ALA A 54 7.16 -2.70 -8.53
N CYS A 55 6.47 -3.72 -9.07
CA CYS A 55 7.12 -4.91 -9.63
C CYS A 55 7.94 -4.52 -10.89
N GLU A 56 7.32 -3.81 -11.83
CA GLU A 56 7.92 -3.49 -13.12
C GLU A 56 9.15 -2.58 -12.99
N ARG A 57 9.13 -1.62 -12.07
CA ARG A 57 10.31 -0.76 -11.78
C ARG A 57 11.52 -1.53 -11.27
N ARG A 58 11.32 -2.74 -10.75
CA ARG A 58 12.41 -3.64 -10.30
C ARG A 58 12.88 -4.60 -11.39
N GLY A 59 12.25 -4.57 -12.57
CA GLY A 59 12.52 -5.52 -13.65
C GLY A 59 11.85 -6.88 -13.46
N ASP A 60 10.90 -6.97 -12.52
CA ASP A 60 10.18 -8.20 -12.18
C ASP A 60 8.85 -8.25 -12.94
N ALA A 61 8.33 -9.45 -13.21
CA ALA A 61 7.03 -9.64 -13.83
C ALA A 61 5.90 -9.51 -12.78
N ALA A 62 4.92 -8.65 -13.06
CA ALA A 62 3.73 -8.50 -12.22
C ALA A 62 2.80 -9.71 -12.35
N GLY A 63 2.46 -10.34 -11.22
CA GLY A 63 1.51 -11.44 -11.14
C GLY A 63 0.11 -10.98 -10.75
N GLN A 64 -0.65 -11.86 -10.08
CA GLN A 64 -2.03 -11.58 -9.70
C GLN A 64 -2.10 -10.56 -8.55
N VAL A 65 -2.88 -9.48 -8.75
CA VAL A 65 -3.29 -8.57 -7.68
C VAL A 65 -4.51 -9.13 -6.97
N THR A 66 -4.46 -9.19 -5.64
CA THR A 66 -5.54 -9.62 -4.75
C THR A 66 -5.92 -8.44 -3.86
N VAL A 67 -7.18 -7.99 -3.92
CA VAL A 67 -7.68 -6.98 -2.99
C VAL A 67 -8.03 -7.66 -1.67
N ASN A 68 -7.33 -7.31 -0.60
CA ASN A 68 -7.50 -7.91 0.73
C ASN A 68 -8.70 -7.30 1.47
N GLN A 69 -8.81 -5.98 1.40
CA GLN A 69 -9.86 -5.24 2.11
C GLN A 69 -10.22 -3.95 1.40
N ILE A 70 -11.49 -3.56 1.53
CA ILE A 70 -12.01 -2.25 1.17
C ILE A 70 -12.76 -1.73 2.40
N ALA A 71 -12.24 -0.66 3.01
CA ALA A 71 -12.86 0.01 4.14
C ALA A 71 -13.36 1.39 3.72
N ARG A 72 -14.46 1.84 4.35
CA ARG A 72 -14.99 3.19 4.15
C ARG A 72 -14.79 3.98 5.44
N ASP A 73 -14.03 5.06 5.32
CA ASP A 73 -14.00 6.16 6.29
C ASP A 73 -15.02 7.22 5.81
N PRO A 74 -15.63 8.05 6.69
CA PRO A 74 -16.76 8.90 6.33
C PRO A 74 -16.67 9.69 5.00
N TYR A 75 -15.46 9.99 4.53
CA TYR A 75 -15.22 10.77 3.30
C TYR A 75 -14.41 10.07 2.21
N VAL A 76 -13.78 8.92 2.50
CA VAL A 76 -12.88 8.23 1.57
C VAL A 76 -12.99 6.71 1.70
N TYR A 77 -12.63 6.02 0.63
CA TYR A 77 -12.47 4.57 0.62
C TYR A 77 -10.99 4.24 0.70
N PHE A 78 -10.65 3.28 1.53
CA PHE A 78 -9.32 2.68 1.63
C PHE A 78 -9.37 1.29 1.00
N ALA A 79 -8.51 1.02 0.03
CA ALA A 79 -8.31 -0.30 -0.52
C ALA A 79 -6.91 -0.78 -0.17
N GLU A 80 -6.79 -2.01 0.34
CA GLU A 80 -5.52 -2.70 0.50
C GLU A 80 -5.48 -3.87 -0.47
N ALA A 81 -4.36 -4.02 -1.16
CA ALA A 81 -4.13 -5.11 -2.07
C ALA A 81 -2.73 -5.68 -1.90
N THR A 82 -2.59 -6.93 -2.31
CA THR A 82 -1.32 -7.65 -2.41
C THR A 82 -1.11 -8.08 -3.85
N ILE A 83 0.10 -7.96 -4.36
CA ILE A 83 0.52 -8.55 -5.63
C ILE A 83 1.64 -9.56 -5.40
N VAL A 84 1.68 -10.61 -6.22
CA VAL A 84 2.86 -11.48 -6.35
C VAL A 84 3.71 -10.94 -7.50
N CYS A 85 4.93 -10.49 -7.24
CA CYS A 85 5.91 -10.18 -8.28
C CYS A 85 6.77 -11.42 -8.53
N HIS A 86 7.08 -11.73 -9.78
CA HIS A 86 7.97 -12.82 -10.18
C HIS A 86 9.31 -12.25 -10.65
N ARG A 87 10.41 -12.64 -10.01
CA ARG A 87 11.73 -12.12 -10.37
C ARG A 87 12.22 -12.75 -11.68
N ASN A 88 12.85 -11.94 -12.52
CA ASN A 88 13.27 -12.33 -13.86
C ASN A 88 14.79 -12.49 -13.96
#